data_AF-X1E6P8-F1
#
_entry.id   AF-X1E6P8-F1
#
_cell.length_a   1.000
_cell.length_b   1.000
_cell.length_c   1.000
_cell.angle_alpha   90.00
_cell.angle_beta   90.00
_cell.angle_gamma   90.00
#
_symmetry.space_group_name_H-M   'P 1'
#
loop_
_entity.id
_entity.type
_entity.pdbx_description
1 polymer ?
#
loop_
_entity_poly.entity_id
_entity_poly.type
_entity_poly.pdbx_seq_one_letter_code
_entity_poly.pdbx_strand_id
1 'polypeptide(L)'
;KETCFILGSGPSMNKTPLNLLKNKLIFGCNTSFKLNDVKFSYYVVSDVFVWDKRYETFMNLGVPLFLPGSAARSYLSKKSFYDENGVEPIPLKDAGQLSAKKSISKDLTMGLYWSETVIGCAIQIAYYMGFDKVSLLGCDCDYSGVHHFDGSKTDYTRGGGASGDWSDVFNGYRICKKDFEEDGREIVNSTVGGKLEIFKRQTVEDVINEY
;
A
#
# COMPACT_ATOMS: atom_id res chain seq x y z
N LYS A 1 -14.84 11.64 11.16
CA LYS A 1 -13.48 11.40 10.65
C LYS A 1 -13.51 10.09 9.89
N GLU A 2 -12.96 10.05 8.68
CA GLU A 2 -13.00 8.87 7.83
C GLU A 2 -11.71 8.05 7.94
N THR A 3 -11.86 6.74 8.18
CA THR A 3 -10.75 5.80 8.36
C THR A 3 -10.69 4.81 7.20
N CYS A 4 -9.50 4.60 6.62
CA CYS A 4 -9.25 3.46 5.74
C CYS A 4 -8.18 2.52 6.30
N PHE A 5 -8.23 1.28 5.84
CA PHE A 5 -7.27 0.24 6.16
C PHE A 5 -6.41 -0.05 4.92
N ILE A 6 -5.09 -0.07 5.07
CA ILE A 6 -4.17 -0.42 4.00
C ILE A 6 -3.53 -1.76 4.33
N LEU A 7 -3.74 -2.74 3.45
CA LEU A 7 -3.30 -4.12 3.65
C LEU A 7 -2.05 -4.40 2.82
N GLY A 8 -0.94 -4.57 3.52
CA GLY A 8 0.25 -5.20 2.98
C GLY A 8 0.10 -6.71 2.84
N SER A 9 1.22 -7.36 2.54
CA SER A 9 1.28 -8.80 2.32
C SER A 9 2.11 -9.55 3.36
N GLY A 10 2.52 -8.90 4.46
CA GLY A 10 3.45 -9.48 5.43
C GLY A 10 2.85 -10.64 6.24
N PRO A 11 3.69 -11.49 6.87
CA PRO A 11 3.26 -12.71 7.54
C PRO A 11 2.22 -12.53 8.66
N SER A 12 2.22 -11.37 9.32
CA SER A 12 1.22 -11.02 10.33
C SER A 12 -0.23 -11.09 9.84
N MET A 13 -0.47 -11.06 8.53
CA MET A 13 -1.82 -11.23 7.97
C MET A 13 -2.47 -12.56 8.36
N ASN A 14 -1.68 -13.62 8.58
CA ASN A 14 -2.18 -14.92 9.07
C ASN A 14 -2.73 -14.87 10.51
N LYS A 15 -2.41 -13.82 11.26
CA LYS A 15 -2.87 -13.60 12.65
C LYS A 15 -3.81 -12.40 12.76
N THR A 16 -4.08 -11.72 11.65
CA THR A 16 -4.89 -10.51 11.63
C THR A 16 -6.37 -10.88 11.68
N PRO A 17 -7.18 -10.27 12.56
CA PRO A 17 -8.61 -10.56 12.67
C PRO A 17 -9.41 -9.92 11.51
N LEU A 18 -9.25 -10.47 10.28
CA LEU A 18 -9.82 -9.92 9.04
C LEU A 18 -11.36 -9.79 9.08
N ASN A 19 -12.04 -10.59 9.91
CA ASN A 19 -13.49 -10.50 10.10
C ASN A 19 -13.94 -9.14 10.66
N LEU A 20 -13.07 -8.41 11.37
CA LEU A 20 -13.36 -7.08 11.89
C LEU A 20 -13.32 -5.99 10.82
N LEU A 21 -12.70 -6.28 9.67
CA LEU A 21 -12.60 -5.36 8.54
C LEU A 21 -13.83 -5.43 7.62
N LYS A 22 -14.83 -6.27 7.92
CA LYS A 22 -16.08 -6.33 7.15
C LYS A 22 -16.74 -4.95 7.09
N ASN A 23 -17.16 -4.54 5.90
CA ASN A 23 -17.78 -3.25 5.60
C ASN A 23 -16.89 -2.02 5.91
N LYS A 24 -15.57 -2.20 6.00
CA LYS A 24 -14.62 -1.09 6.11
C LYS A 24 -14.06 -0.72 4.74
N LEU A 25 -13.46 0.46 4.64
CA LEU A 25 -12.77 0.92 3.43
C LEU A 25 -11.36 0.34 3.41
N ILE A 26 -11.06 -0.50 2.42
CA ILE A 26 -9.83 -1.29 2.39
C ILE A 26 -9.06 -1.05 1.09
N PHE A 27 -7.81 -0.64 1.21
CA PHE A 27 -6.84 -0.62 0.13
C PHE A 27 -6.08 -1.95 0.11
N GLY A 28 -6.14 -2.64 -1.02
CA GLY A 28 -5.23 -3.74 -1.31
C GLY A 28 -3.95 -3.23 -1.97
N CYS A 29 -2.81 -3.85 -1.67
CA CYS A 29 -1.51 -3.46 -2.18
C CYS A 29 -0.77 -4.67 -2.77
N ASN A 30 -0.30 -4.54 -4.02
CA ASN A 30 0.47 -5.56 -4.74
C ASN A 30 -0.15 -6.97 -4.60
N THR A 31 0.44 -7.87 -3.81
CA THR A 31 0.02 -9.28 -3.69
C THR A 31 -1.04 -9.53 -2.62
N SER A 32 -1.58 -8.50 -1.97
CA SER A 32 -2.62 -8.66 -0.93
C SER A 32 -3.93 -9.26 -1.47
N PHE A 33 -4.19 -9.23 -2.78
CA PHE A 33 -5.35 -9.86 -3.45
C PHE A 33 -5.46 -11.35 -3.15
N LYS A 34 -4.36 -11.99 -2.76
CA LYS A 34 -4.33 -13.40 -2.34
C LYS A 34 -5.08 -13.65 -1.03
N LEU A 35 -5.49 -12.59 -0.32
CA LEU A 35 -6.36 -12.67 0.85
C LEU A 35 -7.81 -12.86 0.39
N ASN A 36 -8.21 -14.12 0.18
CA ASN A 36 -9.48 -14.48 -0.48
C ASN A 36 -10.75 -13.99 0.26
N ASP A 37 -10.69 -13.76 1.57
CA ASP A 37 -11.85 -13.35 2.39
C ASP A 37 -11.96 -11.83 2.60
N VAL A 38 -11.20 -11.04 1.84
CA VAL A 38 -11.19 -9.58 1.94
C VAL A 38 -11.86 -8.95 0.73
N LYS A 39 -12.86 -8.10 0.99
CA LYS A 39 -13.45 -7.23 -0.02
C LYS A 39 -12.71 -5.90 -0.04
N PHE A 40 -11.89 -5.69 -1.07
CA PHE A 40 -11.19 -4.42 -1.26
C PHE A 40 -12.16 -3.32 -1.73
N SER A 41 -11.85 -2.07 -1.39
CA SER A 41 -12.53 -0.88 -1.88
C SER A 41 -11.70 -0.16 -2.94
N TYR A 42 -10.38 -0.25 -2.82
CA TYR A 42 -9.39 0.35 -3.71
C TYR A 42 -8.21 -0.60 -3.84
N TYR A 43 -7.45 -0.50 -4.93
CA TYR A 43 -6.28 -1.34 -5.12
C TYR A 43 -5.10 -0.55 -5.68
N VAL A 44 -3.89 -0.83 -5.19
CA VAL A 44 -2.65 -0.15 -5.60
C VAL A 44 -1.60 -1.17 -6.02
N VAL A 45 -1.08 -1.04 -7.23
CA VAL A 45 0.01 -1.88 -7.75
C VAL A 45 1.13 -1.00 -8.26
N SER A 46 2.30 -1.05 -7.60
CA SER A 46 3.43 -0.18 -7.97
C SER A 46 4.55 -0.91 -8.72
N ASP A 47 4.63 -2.24 -8.55
CA ASP A 47 5.72 -3.06 -9.04
C ASP A 47 5.37 -3.70 -10.41
N VAL A 48 6.23 -3.46 -11.40
CA VAL A 48 6.05 -3.98 -12.77
C VAL A 48 6.01 -5.51 -12.85
N PHE A 49 6.75 -6.24 -12.02
CA PHE A 49 6.72 -7.71 -12.04
C PHE A 49 5.45 -8.26 -11.41
N VAL A 50 4.90 -7.56 -10.41
CA VAL A 50 3.59 -7.88 -9.87
C VAL A 50 2.50 -7.63 -10.92
N TRP A 51 2.56 -6.46 -11.57
CA TRP A 51 1.63 -6.06 -12.64
C TRP A 51 1.70 -6.98 -13.86
N ASP A 52 2.85 -7.11 -14.51
CA ASP A 52 2.99 -7.83 -15.78
C ASP A 52 2.61 -9.32 -15.66
N LYS A 53 2.81 -9.94 -14.49
CA LYS A 53 2.42 -11.33 -14.26
C LYS A 53 0.93 -11.54 -14.02
N ARG A 54 0.19 -10.49 -13.61
CA ARG A 54 -1.14 -10.64 -12.97
C ARG A 54 -2.12 -9.53 -13.32
N TYR A 55 -1.89 -8.78 -14.40
CA TYR A 55 -2.75 -7.66 -14.79
C TYR A 55 -4.22 -8.07 -14.94
N GLU A 56 -4.50 -9.26 -15.50
CA GLU A 56 -5.87 -9.78 -15.65
C GLU A 56 -6.56 -9.93 -14.29
N THR A 57 -5.84 -10.39 -13.26
CA THR A 57 -6.39 -10.48 -11.91
C THR A 57 -6.77 -9.09 -11.40
N PHE A 58 -5.87 -8.11 -11.54
CA PHE A 58 -6.11 -6.76 -11.03
C PHE A 58 -7.25 -6.04 -11.76
N MET A 59 -7.29 -6.14 -13.09
CA MET A 59 -8.34 -5.51 -13.91
C MET A 59 -9.72 -6.12 -13.65
N ASN A 60 -9.78 -7.39 -13.25
CA ASN A 60 -11.02 -8.07 -12.88
C ASN A 60 -11.43 -7.92 -11.40
N LEU A 61 -10.69 -7.15 -10.58
CA LEU A 61 -11.08 -6.94 -9.18
C LEU A 61 -12.37 -6.13 -9.00
N GLY A 62 -12.78 -5.35 -10.01
CA GLY A 62 -14.00 -4.55 -9.95
C GLY A 62 -13.92 -3.33 -9.02
N VAL A 63 -12.72 -2.89 -8.64
CA VAL A 63 -12.48 -1.74 -7.76
C VAL A 63 -11.51 -0.75 -8.43
N PRO A 64 -11.55 0.55 -8.08
CA PRO A 64 -10.58 1.51 -8.59
C PRO A 64 -9.14 1.04 -8.36
N LEU A 65 -8.37 1.01 -9.45
CA LEU A 65 -7.03 0.41 -9.51
C LEU A 65 -5.99 1.49 -9.84
N PHE A 66 -5.18 1.86 -8.87
CA PHE A 66 -4.13 2.86 -9.03
C PHE A 66 -2.79 2.19 -9.38
N LEU A 67 -2.14 2.68 -10.44
CA LEU A 67 -0.82 2.22 -10.85
C LEU A 67 0.20 3.36 -10.71
N PRO A 68 0.95 3.45 -9.59
CA PRO A 68 2.13 4.29 -9.52
C PRO A 68 3.40 3.57 -10.04
N GLY A 69 4.47 4.33 -10.25
CA GLY A 69 5.82 3.77 -10.42
C GLY A 69 6.03 2.93 -11.68
N SER A 70 6.65 1.75 -11.53
CA SER A 70 7.02 0.90 -12.67
C SER A 70 5.83 0.20 -13.30
N ALA A 71 4.79 -0.13 -12.53
CA ALA A 71 3.53 -0.65 -13.05
C ALA A 71 2.84 0.36 -13.99
N ALA A 72 2.78 1.64 -13.60
CA ALA A 72 2.23 2.72 -14.43
C ALA A 72 2.94 2.81 -15.79
N ARG A 73 4.28 2.79 -15.77
CA ARG A 73 5.11 2.86 -16.98
C ARG A 73 4.88 1.65 -17.88
N SER A 74 4.81 0.44 -17.33
CA SER A 74 4.53 -0.77 -18.10
C SER A 74 3.15 -0.67 -18.77
N TYR A 75 2.12 -0.35 -17.99
CA TYR A 75 0.75 -0.20 -18.50
C TYR A 75 0.66 0.81 -19.65
N LEU A 76 1.21 2.02 -19.47
CA LEU A 76 1.19 3.06 -20.50
C LEU A 76 1.96 2.66 -21.76
N SER A 77 3.13 2.01 -21.61
CA SER A 77 3.97 1.58 -22.75
C SER A 77 3.37 0.44 -23.59
N LYS A 78 2.44 -0.31 -23.00
CA LYS A 78 1.81 -1.50 -23.61
C LYS A 78 0.29 -1.35 -23.65
N LYS A 79 -0.26 -0.12 -23.70
CA LYS A 79 -1.71 0.10 -23.53
C LYS A 79 -2.56 -0.77 -24.48
N SER A 80 -2.14 -0.93 -25.73
CA SER A 80 -2.84 -1.75 -26.73
C SER A 80 -2.77 -3.27 -26.50
N PHE A 81 -1.97 -3.74 -25.56
CA PHE A 81 -1.85 -5.16 -25.20
C PHE A 81 -2.92 -5.60 -24.20
N TYR A 82 -3.43 -4.67 -23.38
CA TYR A 82 -4.38 -4.99 -22.32
C TYR A 82 -5.79 -5.06 -22.87
N ASP A 83 -6.52 -6.10 -22.50
CA ASP A 83 -7.95 -6.23 -22.77
C ASP A 83 -8.72 -5.11 -22.06
N GLU A 84 -9.70 -4.52 -22.74
CA GLU A 84 -10.58 -3.48 -22.16
C GLU A 84 -11.66 -4.07 -21.25
N ASN A 85 -11.74 -5.40 -21.15
CA ASN A 85 -12.59 -6.08 -20.19
C ASN A 85 -12.09 -5.88 -18.74
N GLY A 86 -12.84 -5.10 -17.95
CA GLY A 86 -12.58 -4.90 -16.52
C GLY A 86 -12.51 -3.43 -16.12
N VAL A 87 -11.85 -3.15 -15.00
CA VAL A 87 -11.60 -1.79 -14.53
C VAL A 87 -10.40 -1.21 -15.28
N GLU A 88 -10.58 -0.04 -15.90
CA GLU A 88 -9.46 0.69 -16.49
C GLU A 88 -8.52 1.21 -15.37
N PRO A 89 -7.22 0.85 -15.40
CA PRO A 89 -6.27 1.32 -14.40
C PRO A 89 -6.07 2.84 -14.46
N ILE A 90 -5.80 3.44 -13.31
CA ILE A 90 -5.48 4.86 -13.12
C ILE A 90 -3.94 4.98 -12.96
N PRO A 91 -3.19 5.21 -14.05
CA PRO A 91 -1.75 5.42 -13.95
C PRO A 91 -1.46 6.78 -13.30
N LEU A 92 -0.63 6.78 -12.25
CA LEU A 92 -0.19 7.98 -11.57
C LEU A 92 1.17 8.41 -12.12
N LYS A 93 1.26 9.69 -12.51
CA LYS A 93 2.51 10.30 -12.99
C LYS A 93 3.57 10.24 -11.88
N ASP A 94 4.78 9.84 -12.25
CA ASP A 94 5.94 9.90 -11.36
C ASP A 94 6.39 11.37 -11.19
N ALA A 95 6.39 11.86 -9.94
CA ALA A 95 6.80 13.22 -9.58
C ALA A 95 8.15 13.25 -8.83
N GLY A 96 8.88 12.13 -8.80
CA GLY A 96 10.19 11.99 -8.15
C GLY A 96 10.13 11.23 -6.83
N GLN A 97 11.28 11.08 -6.18
CA GLN A 97 11.42 10.33 -4.93
C GLN A 97 10.91 11.14 -3.72
N LEU A 98 10.11 10.49 -2.86
CA LEU A 98 9.54 11.09 -1.66
C LEU A 98 10.61 11.66 -0.73
N SER A 99 11.70 10.93 -0.51
CA SER A 99 12.82 11.36 0.34
C SER A 99 13.49 12.65 -0.15
N ALA A 100 13.60 12.83 -1.48
CA ALA A 100 14.13 14.05 -2.07
C ALA A 100 13.17 15.24 -1.89
N LYS A 101 11.85 14.99 -1.92
CA LYS A 101 10.81 16.01 -1.75
C LYS A 101 10.57 16.39 -0.29
N LYS A 102 10.86 15.47 0.64
CA LYS A 102 10.66 15.63 2.10
C LYS A 102 9.22 15.96 2.50
N SER A 103 8.26 15.66 1.62
CA SER A 103 6.83 15.86 1.82
C SER A 103 6.07 14.93 0.89
N ILE A 104 4.87 14.51 1.28
CA ILE A 104 3.96 13.69 0.46
C ILE A 104 3.40 14.49 -0.71
N SER A 105 2.94 13.80 -1.77
CA SER A 105 2.12 14.46 -2.78
C SER A 105 0.71 14.69 -2.23
N LYS A 106 0.37 15.96 -1.99
CA LYS A 106 -0.97 16.38 -1.54
C LYS A 106 -1.97 16.52 -2.68
N ASP A 107 -1.51 16.53 -3.94
CA ASP A 107 -2.34 16.62 -5.14
C ASP A 107 -1.87 15.62 -6.20
N LEU A 108 -2.62 14.52 -6.35
CA LEU A 108 -2.25 13.47 -7.30
C LEU A 108 -2.40 13.89 -8.77
N THR A 109 -3.09 14.98 -9.09
CA THR A 109 -3.14 15.50 -10.46
C THR A 109 -1.77 16.00 -10.92
N MET A 110 -0.91 16.38 -9.97
CA MET A 110 0.49 16.79 -10.20
C MET A 110 1.47 15.61 -10.22
N GLY A 111 1.00 14.42 -9.86
CA GLY A 111 1.76 13.18 -9.77
C GLY A 111 2.00 12.71 -8.34
N LEU A 112 2.53 11.50 -8.20
CA LEU A 112 2.82 10.85 -6.93
C LEU A 112 4.33 10.77 -6.71
N TYR A 113 4.76 10.96 -5.46
CA TYR A 113 6.16 10.75 -5.11
C TYR A 113 6.40 9.28 -4.77
N TRP A 114 7.40 8.68 -5.40
CA TRP A 114 7.73 7.28 -5.15
C TRP A 114 8.32 7.09 -3.74
N SER A 115 7.83 6.08 -3.00
CA SER A 115 8.03 5.96 -1.55
C SER A 115 8.60 4.61 -1.08
N GLU A 116 9.60 4.05 -1.77
CA GLU A 116 10.31 2.77 -1.48
C GLU A 116 9.43 1.48 -1.43
N THR A 117 8.19 1.59 -0.97
CA THR A 117 7.18 0.54 -0.82
C THR A 117 5.87 1.00 -1.44
N VAL A 118 5.06 0.05 -1.91
CA VAL A 118 3.69 0.31 -2.36
C VAL A 118 2.81 0.90 -1.26
N ILE A 119 3.09 0.58 0.01
CA ILE A 119 2.37 1.11 1.18
C ILE A 119 2.53 2.63 1.27
N GLY A 120 3.75 3.13 1.08
CA GLY A 120 4.00 4.57 1.04
C GLY A 120 3.27 5.28 -0.10
N CYS A 121 3.10 4.63 -1.26
CA CYS A 121 2.25 5.15 -2.34
C CYS A 121 0.76 5.15 -1.95
N ALA A 122 0.27 4.06 -1.36
CA ALA A 122 -1.12 3.93 -0.93
C ALA A 122 -1.49 4.96 0.17
N ILE A 123 -0.57 5.28 1.08
CA ILE A 123 -0.75 6.33 2.09
C ILE A 123 -0.97 7.71 1.43
N GLN A 124 -0.17 8.05 0.41
CA GLN A 124 -0.34 9.31 -0.32
C GLN A 124 -1.67 9.35 -1.08
N ILE A 125 -2.09 8.21 -1.64
CA ILE A 125 -3.38 8.10 -2.32
C ILE A 125 -4.52 8.30 -1.32
N ALA A 126 -4.46 7.65 -0.16
CA ALA A 126 -5.46 7.82 0.90
C ALA A 126 -5.50 9.27 1.40
N TYR A 127 -4.35 9.92 1.54
CA TYR A 127 -4.30 11.34 1.88
C TYR A 127 -5.06 12.21 0.87
N TYR A 128 -4.77 12.05 -0.42
CA TYR A 128 -5.43 12.81 -1.48
C TYR A 128 -6.95 12.58 -1.52
N MET A 129 -7.38 11.35 -1.23
CA MET A 129 -8.80 10.99 -1.16
C MET A 129 -9.53 11.54 0.07
N GLY A 130 -8.82 12.18 1.00
CA GLY A 130 -9.42 12.87 2.14
C GLY A 130 -9.52 12.04 3.42
N PHE A 131 -8.91 10.86 3.48
CA PHE A 131 -8.93 10.06 4.72
C PHE A 131 -8.22 10.79 5.85
N ASP A 132 -8.88 10.83 7.02
CA ASP A 132 -8.36 11.42 8.25
C ASP A 132 -7.46 10.46 9.02
N LYS A 133 -7.74 9.15 8.92
CA LYS A 133 -6.98 8.09 9.57
C LYS A 133 -6.65 6.95 8.62
N VAL A 134 -5.41 6.49 8.66
CA VAL A 134 -4.93 5.31 7.94
C VAL A 134 -4.47 4.27 8.96
N SER A 135 -5.05 3.06 8.92
CA SER A 135 -4.60 1.91 9.71
C SER A 135 -3.85 0.92 8.82
N LEU A 136 -2.58 0.66 9.15
CA LEU A 136 -1.70 -0.23 8.41
C LEU A 136 -1.75 -1.65 8.97
N LEU A 137 -1.97 -2.64 8.09
CA LEU A 137 -2.01 -4.07 8.41
C LEU A 137 -1.06 -4.83 7.49
N GLY A 138 -0.47 -5.93 7.95
CA GLY A 138 0.45 -6.72 7.13
C GLY A 138 1.73 -5.98 6.74
N CYS A 139 2.10 -4.94 7.50
CA CYS A 139 3.28 -4.11 7.29
C CYS A 139 4.36 -4.48 8.33
N ASP A 140 4.76 -5.75 8.32
CA ASP A 140 5.60 -6.34 9.37
C ASP A 140 6.94 -5.63 9.54
N CYS A 141 7.56 -5.15 8.46
CA CYS A 141 8.91 -4.55 8.46
C CYS A 141 9.96 -5.41 9.21
N ASP A 142 9.69 -6.71 9.34
CA ASP A 142 10.63 -7.69 9.84
C ASP A 142 11.16 -8.49 8.66
N TYR A 143 12.40 -8.21 8.31
CA TYR A 143 13.05 -8.80 7.15
C TYR A 143 13.81 -10.08 7.49
N SER A 144 13.83 -10.53 8.74
CA SER A 144 14.64 -11.68 9.17
C SER A 144 14.11 -13.07 8.74
N GLY A 145 13.00 -13.15 7.99
CA GLY A 145 12.35 -14.42 7.66
C GLY A 145 11.42 -14.36 6.45
N VAL A 146 10.29 -15.05 6.53
CA VAL A 146 9.26 -15.05 5.47
C VAL A 146 8.73 -13.62 5.29
N HIS A 147 8.63 -13.15 4.04
CA HIS A 147 8.17 -11.78 3.75
C HIS A 147 6.69 -11.70 3.35
N HIS A 148 6.08 -12.83 2.97
CA HIS A 148 4.70 -12.89 2.52
C HIS A 148 3.88 -13.89 3.34
N PHE A 149 2.63 -13.57 3.65
CA PHE A 149 1.76 -14.43 4.46
C PHE A 149 1.53 -15.82 3.88
N ASP A 150 1.61 -15.97 2.56
CA ASP A 150 1.45 -17.24 1.84
C ASP A 150 2.79 -17.99 1.66
N GLY A 151 3.88 -17.50 2.23
CA GLY A 151 5.22 -18.07 2.07
C GLY A 151 5.84 -17.86 0.68
N SER A 152 5.17 -17.13 -0.21
CA SER A 152 5.73 -16.82 -1.53
C SER A 152 7.00 -15.97 -1.41
N LYS A 153 7.88 -16.10 -2.40
CA LYS A 153 9.05 -15.21 -2.53
C LYS A 153 8.64 -13.92 -3.22
N THR A 154 9.35 -12.84 -2.92
CA THR A 154 9.17 -11.56 -3.63
C THR A 154 9.38 -11.78 -5.12
N ASP A 155 8.45 -11.28 -5.94
CA ASP A 155 8.56 -11.38 -7.41
C ASP A 155 9.78 -10.63 -7.95
N TYR A 156 10.27 -9.65 -7.20
CA TYR A 156 11.46 -8.87 -7.47
C TYR A 156 12.68 -9.49 -6.77
N THR A 157 13.72 -9.82 -7.54
CA THR A 157 14.99 -10.40 -7.06
C THR A 157 16.06 -9.35 -6.73
N ARG A 158 15.78 -8.06 -6.94
CA ARG A 158 16.70 -6.93 -6.68
C ARG A 158 16.29 -6.06 -5.46
N GLY A 159 15.23 -6.43 -4.73
CA GLY A 159 14.88 -5.78 -3.47
C GLY A 159 15.87 -6.20 -2.38
N GLY A 160 16.10 -5.35 -1.38
CA GLY A 160 17.09 -5.60 -0.32
C GLY A 160 16.94 -6.94 0.40
N GLY A 161 15.76 -7.56 0.34
CA GLY A 161 15.49 -8.85 0.97
C GLY A 161 15.80 -8.83 2.46
N ALA A 162 16.06 -9.99 3.05
CA ALA A 162 16.32 -10.10 4.48
C ALA A 162 17.52 -9.28 4.99
N SER A 163 18.46 -8.94 4.10
CA SER A 163 19.77 -8.36 4.40
C SER A 163 19.95 -6.93 3.89
N GLY A 164 18.87 -6.27 3.44
CA GLY A 164 18.92 -4.92 2.88
C GLY A 164 19.04 -3.83 3.94
N ASP A 165 19.56 -2.67 3.54
CA ASP A 165 19.30 -1.44 4.27
C ASP A 165 17.87 -0.97 3.97
N TRP A 166 17.09 -0.78 5.02
CA TRP A 166 15.69 -0.36 4.97
C TRP A 166 15.49 1.05 5.51
N SER A 167 16.59 1.79 5.73
CA SER A 167 16.59 3.16 6.23
C SER A 167 15.72 4.10 5.40
N ASP A 168 15.74 3.98 4.07
CA ASP A 168 14.92 4.79 3.17
C ASP A 168 13.42 4.48 3.29
N VAL A 169 13.04 3.21 3.50
CA VAL A 169 11.63 2.85 3.77
C VAL A 169 11.14 3.54 5.04
N PHE A 170 11.94 3.45 6.11
CA PHE A 170 11.63 4.10 7.38
C PHE A 170 11.65 5.63 7.26
N ASN A 171 12.53 6.20 6.45
CA ASN A 171 12.53 7.64 6.17
C ASN A 171 11.24 8.08 5.44
N GLY A 172 10.81 7.33 4.42
CA GLY A 172 9.55 7.58 3.73
C GLY A 172 8.34 7.54 4.67
N TYR A 173 8.27 6.56 5.56
CA TYR A 173 7.21 6.50 6.57
C TYR A 173 7.26 7.67 7.55
N ARG A 174 8.43 8.17 7.94
CA ARG A 174 8.54 9.38 8.78
C ARG A 174 8.02 10.61 8.07
N ILE A 175 8.29 10.77 6.77
CA ILE A 175 7.75 11.87 5.96
C ILE A 175 6.23 11.78 5.89
N CYS A 176 5.67 10.59 5.60
CA CYS A 176 4.23 10.39 5.60
C CYS A 176 3.59 10.72 6.95
N LYS A 177 4.18 10.24 8.06
CA LYS A 177 3.71 10.51 9.41
C LYS A 177 3.67 12.01 9.69
N LYS A 178 4.79 12.71 9.44
CA LYS A 178 4.93 14.15 9.66
C LYS A 178 3.82 14.91 8.94
N ASP A 179 3.64 14.69 7.65
CA ASP A 179 2.70 15.48 6.85
C ASP A 179 1.24 15.16 7.19
N PHE A 180 0.92 13.92 7.57
CA PHE A 180 -0.40 13.60 8.12
C PHE A 180 -0.67 14.36 9.42
N GLU A 181 0.28 14.31 10.37
CA GLU A 181 0.14 14.95 11.68
C GLU A 181 0.05 16.48 11.57
N GLU A 182 0.80 17.11 10.64
CA GLU A 182 0.73 18.54 10.35
C GLU A 182 -0.67 19.00 9.91
N ASP A 183 -1.44 18.12 9.25
CA ASP A 183 -2.80 18.39 8.79
C ASP A 183 -3.87 17.82 9.73
N GLY A 184 -3.50 17.40 10.95
CA GLY A 184 -4.43 16.87 11.96
C GLY A 184 -4.98 15.46 11.63
N ARG A 185 -4.30 14.74 10.73
CA ARG A 185 -4.59 13.37 10.32
C ARG A 185 -3.65 12.39 11.03
N GLU A 186 -3.98 11.10 10.99
CA GLU A 186 -3.23 10.07 11.71
C GLU A 186 -2.92 8.85 10.84
N ILE A 187 -1.72 8.29 11.00
CA ILE A 187 -1.36 6.96 10.50
C ILE A 187 -1.02 6.10 11.71
N VAL A 188 -1.64 4.93 11.80
CA VAL A 188 -1.45 3.99 12.91
C VAL A 188 -1.04 2.63 12.41
N ASN A 189 -0.22 1.94 13.21
CA ASN A 189 0.19 0.57 12.93
C ASN A 189 -0.75 -0.41 13.64
N SER A 190 -1.57 -1.12 12.88
CA SER A 190 -2.44 -2.22 13.36
C SER A 190 -1.95 -3.60 12.93
N THR A 191 -0.71 -3.68 12.43
CA THR A 191 -0.03 -4.94 12.11
C THR A 191 0.17 -5.75 13.40
N VAL A 192 -0.22 -7.02 13.40
CA VAL A 192 -0.03 -7.92 14.55
C VAL A 192 1.45 -8.28 14.68
N GLY A 193 2.14 -7.68 15.65
CA GLY A 193 3.58 -7.83 15.83
C GLY A 193 4.40 -6.97 14.85
N GLY A 194 5.44 -7.55 14.25
CA GLY A 194 6.37 -6.85 13.37
C GLY A 194 7.29 -5.85 14.09
N LYS A 195 8.02 -5.06 13.30
CA LYS A 195 9.02 -4.06 13.74
C LYS A 195 8.74 -2.65 13.22
N LEU A 196 7.54 -2.40 12.69
CA LEU A 196 7.13 -1.07 12.24
C LEU A 196 6.75 -0.18 13.44
N GLU A 197 7.72 0.51 14.03
CA GLU A 197 7.51 1.35 15.23
C GLU A 197 7.47 2.86 14.96
N ILE A 198 7.44 3.27 13.69
CA ILE A 198 7.34 4.70 13.33
C ILE A 198 5.96 5.26 13.69
N PHE A 199 4.92 4.47 13.43
CA PHE A 199 3.53 4.86 13.67
C PHE A 199 3.09 4.35 15.04
N LYS A 200 2.21 5.11 15.70
CA LYS A 200 1.59 4.68 16.96
C LYS A 200 0.86 3.35 16.73
N ARG A 201 1.11 2.37 17.61
CA ARG A 201 0.46 1.07 17.54
C ARG A 201 -0.95 1.14 18.12
N GLN A 202 -1.92 0.61 17.39
CA GLN A 202 -3.33 0.47 17.82
C GLN A 202 -3.88 -0.84 17.25
N THR A 203 -4.62 -1.61 18.04
CA THR A 203 -5.26 -2.83 17.52
C THR A 203 -6.34 -2.48 16.50
N VAL A 204 -6.77 -3.45 15.68
CA VAL A 204 -7.89 -3.22 14.75
C VAL A 204 -9.14 -2.87 15.53
N GLU A 205 -9.35 -3.55 16.65
CA GLU A 205 -10.42 -3.34 17.63
C GLU A 205 -10.44 -1.90 18.17
N ASP A 206 -9.28 -1.37 18.57
CA ASP A 206 -9.19 0.01 19.05
C ASP A 206 -9.61 0.99 17.95
N VAL A 207 -9.08 0.81 16.74
CA VAL A 207 -9.34 1.72 15.61
C VAL A 207 -10.81 1.70 15.20
N ILE A 208 -11.49 0.55 15.23
CA ILE A 208 -12.91 0.47 14.86
C ILE A 208 -13.84 1.01 15.95
N ASN A 209 -13.40 1.04 17.21
CA ASN A 209 -14.20 1.46 18.36
C ASN A 209 -14.05 2.95 18.70
N GLU A 210 -13.19 3.69 18.01
CA GLU A 210 -13.05 5.15 18.18
C GLU A 210 -14.26 5.96 17.65
N TYR A 211 -15.33 5.29 17.18
CA TYR A 211 -16.54 5.91 16.64
C TYR A 211 -17.82 5.24 17.16
#